data_AF-A0A2S8Z4U0-F1
#
_entry.id   AF-A0A2S8Z4U0-F1
#
_cell.length_a   1.000
_cell.length_b   1.000
_cell.length_c   1.000
_cell.angle_alpha   90.00
_cell.angle_beta   90.00
_cell.angle_gamma   90.00
#
_symmetry.space_group_name_H-M   'P 1'
#
loop_
_entity.id
_entity.type
_entity.pdbx_description
1 polymer ?
#
loop_
_entity_poly.entity_id
_entity_poly.type
_entity_poly.pdbx_seq_one_letter_code
_entity_poly.pdbx_strand_id
1 'polypeptide(L)' 'MILSFLFFMFLFLGGIWTMGISFGLPDYNALAFCGGLLLVTLSLAFMLRERGSATRRSRNWSGTPTE' A
#
# COMPACT_ATOMS: atom_id res chain seq x y z
N MET A 1 -5.80 8.06 12.60
CA MET A 1 -6.68 7.13 11.85
C MET A 1 -7.08 7.73 10.51
N ILE A 2 -7.80 8.86 10.45
CA ILE A 2 -8.28 9.45 9.18
C ILE A 2 -7.17 9.90 8.20
N LEU A 3 -6.07 10.48 8.69
CA LEU A 3 -4.97 10.94 7.82
C LEU A 3 -4.29 9.79 7.06
N SER A 4 -4.14 8.64 7.71
CA SER A 4 -3.57 7.44 7.09
C SER A 4 -4.52 6.84 6.06
N PHE A 5 -5.82 6.91 6.33
CA PHE A 5 -6.84 6.53 5.35
C PHE A 5 -6.82 7.43 4.11
N LEU A 6 -6.79 8.76 4.30
CA LEU A 6 -6.69 9.72 3.19
C LEU A 6 -5.43 9.48 2.36
N PHE A 7 -4.27 9.29 3.01
CA PHE A 7 -3.02 8.97 2.33
C PHE A 7 -3.13 7.70 1.47
N PHE A 8 -3.66 6.61 2.03
CA PHE A 8 -3.93 5.38 1.27
C PHE A 8 -4.87 5.63 0.09
N MET A 9 -5.97 6.36 0.32
CA MET A 9 -6.98 6.64 -0.70
C MET A 9 -6.38 7.41 -1.87
N PHE A 10 -5.58 8.45 -1.61
CA PHE A 10 -4.90 9.21 -2.66
C PHE A 10 -3.90 8.37 -3.45
N LEU A 11 -3.08 7.54 -2.80
CA LEU A 11 -2.15 6.68 -3.52
C LEU A 11 -2.85 5.59 -4.33
N PHE A 12 -3.88 4.97 -3.77
CA PHE A 12 -4.59 3.88 -4.43
C PHE A 12 -5.38 4.41 -5.64
N LEU A 13 -6.26 5.40 -5.44
CA LEU A 13 -7.06 5.96 -6.54
C LEU A 13 -6.18 6.71 -7.54
N GLY A 14 -5.19 7.45 -7.05
CA GLY A 14 -4.22 8.14 -7.90
C GLY A 14 -3.41 7.16 -8.77
N GLY A 15 -2.97 6.04 -8.21
CA GLY A 15 -2.27 4.99 -8.95
C GLY A 15 -3.14 4.33 -10.02
N ILE A 16 -4.39 3.97 -9.68
CA ILE A 16 -5.36 3.42 -10.66
C ILE A 16 -5.64 4.42 -11.78
N TRP A 17 -5.88 5.68 -11.43
CA TRP A 17 -6.12 6.74 -12.42
C TRP A 17 -4.90 6.97 -13.32
N THR A 18 -3.69 6.95 -12.74
CA THR A 18 -2.43 7.11 -13.49
C THR A 18 -2.21 5.98 -14.50
N MET A 19 -2.55 4.74 -14.14
CA MET A 19 -2.55 3.62 -15.10
C MET A 19 -3.62 3.81 -16.19
N GLY A 20 -4.79 4.33 -15.86
CA GLY A 20 -5.84 4.62 -16.85
C GLY A 20 -5.44 5.68 -17.88
N ILE A 21 -4.82 6.78 -17.46
CA ILE A 21 -4.37 7.84 -18.38
C ILE A 21 -3.17 7.41 -19.23
N SER A 22 -2.45 6.35 -18.84
CA SER A 22 -1.25 5.89 -19.56
C SER A 22 -1.52 5.53 -21.03
N PHE A 23 -2.74 5.07 -21.34
CA PHE A 23 -3.17 4.76 -22.70
C PHE A 23 -3.33 6.01 -23.60
N GLY A 24 -3.43 7.19 -23.00
CA GLY A 24 -3.50 8.48 -23.71
C GLY A 24 -2.15 9.19 -23.87
N LEU A 25 -1.04 8.56 -23.43
CA LEU A 25 0.30 9.16 -23.41
C LEU A 25 1.24 8.42 -24.38
N PRO A 26 1.25 8.74 -25.69
CA PRO A 26 1.94 7.96 -26.71
C PRO A 26 3.44 7.72 -26.46
N ASP A 27 4.14 8.68 -25.86
CA ASP A 27 5.60 8.59 -25.60
C ASP A 27 5.95 8.19 -24.16
N TYR A 28 4.95 8.17 -23.25
CA TYR A 28 5.16 7.93 -21.82
C TYR A 28 4.26 6.83 -21.26
N ASN A 29 3.54 6.10 -22.10
CA ASN A 29 2.60 5.04 -21.72
C ASN A 29 3.22 4.04 -20.74
N ALA A 30 4.40 3.49 -21.07
CA ALA A 30 5.07 2.50 -20.23
C ALA A 30 5.47 3.10 -18.87
N LEU A 31 5.98 4.33 -18.86
CA LEU A 31 6.44 5.01 -17.65
C LEU A 31 5.26 5.41 -16.75
N ALA A 32 4.18 5.94 -17.33
CA ALA A 32 2.95 6.27 -16.62
C ALA A 32 2.26 5.03 -16.05
N PHE A 33 2.22 3.92 -16.81
CA PHE A 33 1.66 2.66 -16.34
C PHE A 33 2.47 2.09 -15.16
N CYS A 34 3.80 2.00 -15.30
CA CYS A 34 4.67 1.53 -14.23
C CYS A 34 4.61 2.44 -12.99
N GLY A 35 4.55 3.76 -13.19
CA GLY A 35 4.39 4.74 -12.11
C GLY A 35 3.08 4.53 -11.35
N GLY A 36 1.96 4.33 -12.07
CA GLY A 36 0.68 4.03 -11.45
C GLY A 36 0.67 2.70 -10.70
N LEU A 37 1.30 1.66 -11.26
CA LEU A 37 1.47 0.36 -10.60
C LEU A 37 2.28 0.48 -9.30
N LEU A 38 3.36 1.25 -9.31
CA LEU A 38 4.18 1.52 -8.13
C LEU A 38 3.38 2.24 -7.05
N LEU A 39 2.56 3.23 -7.41
CA LEU A 39 1.70 3.95 -6.46
C LEU A 39 0.67 3.02 -5.79
N VAL A 40 0.03 2.13 -6.56
CA VAL A 40 -0.89 1.13 -6.00
C VAL A 40 -0.15 0.17 -5.08
N THR A 41 1.02 -0.31 -5.48
CA THR A 41 1.82 -1.23 -4.66
C THR A 41 2.26 -0.57 -3.35
N LEU A 42 2.67 0.70 -3.39
CA LEU A 42 3.04 1.47 -2.21
C LEU A 42 1.84 1.69 -1.27
N SER A 43 0.64 1.91 -1.83
CA SER A 43 -0.58 2.03 -1.04
C SER A 43 -0.91 0.75 -0.26
N LEU A 44 -0.75 -0.41 -0.91
CA LEU A 44 -0.97 -1.72 -0.28
C LEU A 44 0.10 -1.99 0.78
N ALA A 45 1.36 -1.74 0.47
CA ALA A 45 2.46 -1.85 1.43
C ALA A 45 2.22 -0.98 2.67
N PHE A 46 1.67 0.23 2.49
CA PHE A 46 1.34 1.12 3.60
C PHE A 46 0.22 0.58 4.50
N MET A 47 -0.80 -0.08 3.93
CA MET A 47 -1.89 -0.70 4.71
C MET A 47 -1.47 -2.00 5.38
N LEU A 48 -0.63 -2.80 4.71
CA LEU A 48 -0.11 -4.06 5.23
C LEU A 48 1.03 -3.88 6.24
N ARG A 49 1.58 -2.67 6.35
CA ARG A 49 2.57 -2.34 7.37
C ARG A 49 1.95 -2.51 8.76
N GLU A 50 2.48 -3.46 9.53
CA GLU A 50 2.19 -3.55 10.96
C GLU A 50 2.57 -2.22 11.65
N ARG A 51 1.60 -1.65 12.39
CA ARG A 51 1.79 -0.42 13.17
C ARG A 51 2.06 -0.67 14.66
N GLY A 52 2.52 -1.87 15.02
CA GLY A 52 2.82 -2.29 16.39
C GLY A 52 3.68 -3.56 16.42
N SER A 53 4.20 -3.91 17.61
CA SER A 53 5.12 -5.05 17.81
C SER A 53 4.49 -6.37 17.34
N ALA A 54 5.04 -6.88 16.23
CA ALA A 54 4.87 -8.25 15.73
C ALA A 54 5.24 -9.33 16.78
N THR A 55 5.87 -8.94 17.89
CA THR A 55 6.54 -9.84 18.85
C THR A 55 5.84 -9.98 20.19
N ARG A 56 4.72 -9.29 20.46
CA ARG A 56 3.84 -9.62 21.61
C ARG A 56 2.52 -10.24 21.13
N ARG A 57 2.57 -11.52 20.75
CA ARG A 57 1.35 -12.34 20.68
C ARG A 57 0.85 -12.60 22.10
N SER A 58 -0.19 -11.89 22.53
CA SER A 58 -0.89 -12.19 23.79
C SER A 58 -1.65 -13.53 23.76
N ARG A 59 -1.68 -14.22 22.62
CA ARG A 59 -2.31 -15.53 22.41
C ARG A 59 -1.50 -16.37 21.41
N ASN A 60 -0.36 -16.88 21.82
CA ASN A 60 0.38 -17.88 21.01
C ASN A 60 -0.13 -19.29 21.35
N TRP A 61 -0.19 -20.17 20.35
CA TRP A 61 -0.59 -21.58 20.51
C TRP A 61 0.41 -22.37 21.38
N SER A 62 1.66 -21.88 21.49
CA SER A 62 2.74 -22.49 22.26
C SER A 62 2.70 -22.22 23.77
N GLY A 63 1.59 -21.68 24.30
CA GLY A 63 1.50 -21.29 25.72
C GLY A 63 2.07 -19.90 26.00
N THR A 64 2.02 -19.51 27.28
CA THR A 64 2.43 -18.19 27.79
C THR A 64 3.80 -17.79 27.26
N PRO A 65 4.04 -16.49 26.97
CA PRO A 65 5.38 -16.01 26.68
C PRO A 65 6.27 -16.43 27.85
N THR A 66 7.25 -17.27 27.59
CA THR A 66 8.28 -17.60 28.58
C THR A 66 9.13 -16.35 28.76
N GLU A 67 8.91 -15.65 29.87
CA GLU A 67 9.69 -14.55 30.46
C GLU A 67 9.78 -13.21 29.69
#